data_AF-A0A527DX01-F1
#
_entry.id   AF-A0A527DX01-F1
#
_cell.length_a   1.000
_cell.length_b   1.000
_cell.length_c   1.000
_cell.angle_alpha   90.00
_cell.angle_beta   90.00
_cell.angle_gamma   90.00
#
_symmetry.space_group_name_H-M   'P 1'
#
loop_
_entity.id
_entity.type
_entity.pdbx_description
1 polymer ?
#
loop_
_entity_poly.entity_id
_entity_poly.type
_entity_poly.pdbx_seq_one_letter_code
_entity_poly.pdbx_strand_id
1 'polypeptide(L)'
;MRLFSRPATAFAVAMLCLCLGTAHAQDLPENIPWANSVAIAEKMASGLLEQKTGSKDFPAASFAVAVDLNLDGFAEIFAYRHAPDCDGIRCGNFVFVLEGDSYHEVLGDIPGARLAPQDKIALGAFKRNGFLDMQFDQMTISWDGKRYADASSFPASSLDGGAFLTACQKSKSNEQPAEDEAERVNAECQCQFNRFQVTSFTQADLDMYTASLGENFDYPTGGKEIAWQALLKNAEDVGTGCNVASGKSQWPPAYFNHGDQPQQKLNFDHFLDACPAQDFILTNHKIESPDRALTLCGCLAREMPTQGISQEGLDLLAQYYRDEISDADIEAQDADILAFHDKASEACLSQFPAK
;
A
#
# COMPACT_ATOMS: atom_id res chain seq x y z
N MET A 1 -9.40 -6.25 31.10
CA MET A 1 -10.20 -5.22 30.43
C MET A 1 -9.52 -3.86 30.56
N ARG A 2 -8.71 -3.46 29.58
CA ARG A 2 -8.32 -2.07 29.29
C ARG A 2 -8.05 -1.97 27.79
N LEU A 3 -8.68 -0.98 27.17
CA LEU A 3 -8.61 -0.60 25.77
C LEU A 3 -7.18 -0.28 25.37
N PHE A 4 -6.71 -0.73 24.19
CA PHE A 4 -5.79 0.00 23.29
C PHE A 4 -5.61 -0.80 21.98
N SER A 5 -6.41 -0.50 20.96
CA SER A 5 -6.15 -0.87 19.57
C SER A 5 -6.68 0.25 18.65
N ARG A 6 -5.86 1.30 18.49
CA ARG A 6 -6.22 2.50 17.73
C ARG A 6 -5.89 2.52 16.21
N PRO A 7 -5.19 1.53 15.59
CA PRO A 7 -5.01 1.52 14.13
C PRO A 7 -5.75 0.39 13.39
N ALA A 8 -6.06 -0.75 14.02
CA ALA A 8 -7.05 -1.69 13.45
C ALA A 8 -8.42 -1.01 13.30
N THR A 9 -8.66 -0.01 14.13
CA THR A 9 -9.76 0.93 13.99
C THR A 9 -9.57 1.91 12.84
N ALA A 10 -8.41 2.27 12.29
CA ALA A 10 -8.37 3.24 11.18
C ALA A 10 -8.96 2.67 9.87
N PHE A 11 -8.61 1.43 9.49
CA PHE A 11 -9.17 0.77 8.30
C PHE A 11 -10.61 0.30 8.54
N ALA A 12 -10.88 -0.27 9.73
CA ALA A 12 -12.23 -0.69 10.11
C ALA A 12 -13.16 0.50 10.37
N VAL A 13 -12.70 1.65 10.89
CA VAL A 13 -13.49 2.89 11.10
C VAL A 13 -13.67 3.64 9.79
N ALA A 14 -12.72 3.61 8.85
CA ALA A 14 -12.96 4.09 7.49
C ALA A 14 -14.16 3.34 6.85
N MET A 15 -14.25 2.01 7.04
CA MET A 15 -15.41 1.24 6.58
C MET A 15 -16.66 1.31 7.49
N LEU A 16 -16.51 1.40 8.82
CA LEU A 16 -17.63 1.49 9.77
C LEU A 16 -18.28 2.88 9.83
N CYS A 17 -17.53 3.97 9.65
CA CYS A 17 -18.09 5.32 9.61
C CYS A 17 -18.92 5.57 8.35
N LEU A 18 -18.60 4.90 7.24
CA LEU A 18 -19.37 5.00 5.98
C LEU A 18 -20.58 4.06 5.97
N CYS A 19 -20.54 2.91 6.67
CA CYS A 19 -21.69 2.01 6.83
C CYS A 19 -22.78 2.55 7.78
N LEU A 20 -22.50 3.58 8.58
CA LEU A 20 -23.44 4.22 9.49
C LEU A 20 -24.06 5.50 8.89
N GLY A 21 -24.49 5.42 7.64
CA GLY A 21 -25.47 6.35 7.11
C GLY A 21 -26.80 6.19 7.86
N THR A 22 -26.96 6.91 8.98
CA THR A 22 -28.19 7.51 9.55
C THR A 22 -28.21 7.71 11.07
N ALA A 23 -27.13 7.47 11.83
CA ALA A 23 -27.16 7.76 13.27
C ALA A 23 -25.84 8.28 13.82
N HIS A 24 -25.77 9.61 13.95
CA HIS A 24 -24.80 10.41 14.71
C HIS A 24 -23.38 10.48 14.12
N ALA A 25 -23.23 11.26 13.05
CA ALA A 25 -21.97 11.92 12.76
C ALA A 25 -21.67 12.93 13.89
N GLN A 26 -20.86 12.53 14.87
CA GLN A 26 -20.11 13.49 15.67
C GLN A 26 -18.96 13.97 14.79
N ASP A 27 -18.88 15.28 14.60
CA ASP A 27 -17.85 15.99 13.83
C ASP A 27 -16.44 15.54 14.21
N LEU A 28 -15.93 14.55 13.48
CA LEU A 28 -14.49 14.33 13.37
C LEU A 28 -13.96 15.49 12.51
N PRO A 29 -12.90 16.20 12.93
CA PRO A 29 -12.26 17.20 12.07
C PRO A 29 -11.90 16.54 10.73
N GLU A 30 -12.26 17.21 9.62
CA GLU A 30 -12.04 16.69 8.28
C GLU A 30 -10.56 16.39 8.07
N ASN A 31 -10.24 15.10 7.87
CA ASN A 31 -8.90 14.68 7.50
C ASN A 31 -8.73 14.94 5.99
N ILE A 32 -8.28 16.15 5.64
CA ILE A 32 -8.13 16.59 4.25
C ILE A 32 -7.22 15.65 3.43
N PRO A 33 -6.04 15.24 3.92
CA PRO A 33 -5.21 14.26 3.20
C PRO A 33 -5.96 12.96 2.88
N TRP A 34 -6.76 12.45 3.82
CA TRP A 34 -7.59 11.28 3.59
C TRP A 34 -8.67 11.55 2.53
N ALA A 35 -9.39 12.67 2.63
CA ALA A 35 -10.42 13.04 1.66
C ALA A 35 -9.86 13.17 0.23
N ASN A 36 -8.68 13.78 0.08
CA ASN A 36 -7.99 13.88 -1.21
C ASN A 36 -7.59 12.50 -1.74
N SER A 37 -7.03 11.64 -0.90
CA SER A 37 -6.66 10.26 -1.27
C SER A 37 -7.87 9.45 -1.75
N VAL A 38 -9.02 9.57 -1.07
CA VAL A 38 -10.28 8.93 -1.48
C VAL A 38 -10.74 9.44 -2.84
N ALA A 39 -10.77 10.77 -3.05
CA ALA A 39 -11.21 11.34 -4.32
C ALA A 39 -10.34 10.91 -5.50
N ILE A 40 -9.02 10.86 -5.32
CA ILE A 40 -8.07 10.35 -6.33
C ILE A 40 -8.33 8.87 -6.62
N ALA A 41 -8.48 8.05 -5.57
CA ALA A 41 -8.75 6.63 -5.72
C ALA A 41 -10.09 6.36 -6.42
N GLU A 42 -11.14 7.12 -6.12
CA GLU A 42 -12.45 7.01 -6.77
C GLU A 42 -12.36 7.32 -8.27
N LYS A 43 -11.65 8.39 -8.64
CA LYS A 43 -11.43 8.76 -10.04
C LYS A 43 -10.66 7.67 -10.79
N MET A 44 -9.57 7.16 -10.20
CA MET A 44 -8.78 6.06 -10.78
C MET A 44 -9.59 4.77 -10.89
N ALA A 45 -10.33 4.40 -9.84
CA ALA A 45 -11.15 3.19 -9.77
C ALA A 45 -12.23 3.17 -10.86
N SER A 46 -12.80 4.32 -11.20
CA SER A 46 -13.82 4.43 -12.26
C SER A 46 -13.35 3.81 -13.58
N GLY A 47 -12.17 4.22 -14.07
CA GLY A 47 -11.60 3.68 -15.31
C GLY A 47 -11.24 2.19 -15.20
N LEU A 48 -10.61 1.80 -14.09
CA LEU A 48 -10.19 0.41 -13.85
C LEU A 48 -11.38 -0.56 -13.74
N LEU A 49 -12.44 -0.15 -13.06
CA LEU A 49 -13.66 -0.93 -12.93
C LEU A 49 -14.43 -0.98 -14.25
N GLU A 50 -14.45 0.11 -15.04
CA GLU A 50 -15.06 0.10 -16.38
C GLU A 50 -14.35 -0.92 -17.27
N GLN A 51 -13.02 -0.89 -17.31
CA GLN A 51 -12.21 -1.87 -18.05
C GLN A 51 -12.48 -3.30 -17.59
N LYS A 52 -12.52 -3.53 -16.27
CA LYS A 52 -12.70 -4.87 -15.69
C LYS A 52 -14.11 -5.43 -15.86
N THR A 53 -15.14 -4.58 -15.77
CA THR A 53 -16.54 -5.01 -15.67
C THR A 53 -17.39 -4.65 -16.89
N GLY A 54 -16.87 -3.81 -17.79
CA GLY A 54 -17.58 -3.27 -18.96
C GLY A 54 -18.73 -2.31 -18.64
N SER A 55 -18.87 -1.87 -17.39
CA SER A 55 -19.96 -1.00 -16.94
C SER A 55 -19.49 0.45 -16.80
N LYS A 56 -20.25 1.40 -17.35
CA LYS A 56 -19.87 2.84 -17.41
C LYS A 56 -20.53 3.73 -16.35
N ASP A 57 -21.46 3.19 -15.56
CA ASP A 57 -22.23 3.94 -14.57
C ASP A 57 -22.08 3.32 -13.18
N PHE A 58 -21.27 3.96 -12.32
CA PHE A 58 -21.07 3.55 -10.94
C PHE A 58 -22.19 4.09 -10.06
N PRO A 59 -22.96 3.24 -9.36
CA PRO A 59 -23.96 3.72 -8.42
C PRO A 59 -23.27 4.44 -7.25
N ALA A 60 -23.95 5.45 -6.70
CA ALA A 60 -23.46 6.34 -5.63
C ALA A 60 -23.08 5.64 -4.31
N ALA A 61 -23.39 4.36 -4.13
CA ALA A 61 -22.99 3.55 -2.97
C ALA A 61 -21.66 2.78 -3.19
N SER A 62 -20.95 3.08 -4.28
CA SER A 62 -19.60 2.56 -4.54
C SER A 62 -18.57 3.47 -3.86
N PHE A 63 -17.42 2.92 -3.44
CA PHE A 63 -16.31 3.72 -2.91
C PHE A 63 -14.99 3.16 -3.39
N ALA A 64 -13.92 3.96 -3.33
CA ALA A 64 -12.56 3.47 -3.51
C ALA A 64 -11.59 4.12 -2.52
N VAL A 65 -10.52 3.41 -2.19
CA VAL A 65 -9.42 3.88 -1.36
C VAL A 65 -8.10 3.45 -1.98
N ALA A 66 -7.12 4.35 -1.92
CA ALA A 66 -5.74 4.06 -2.25
C ALA A 66 -5.08 3.35 -1.06
N VAL A 67 -4.42 2.24 -1.31
CA VAL A 67 -3.70 1.46 -0.30
C VAL A 67 -2.36 1.05 -0.90
N ASP A 68 -1.26 1.29 -0.20
CA ASP A 68 0.04 0.79 -0.62
C ASP A 68 0.29 -0.56 0.06
N LEU A 69 0.08 -1.65 -0.68
CA LEU A 69 0.17 -3.01 -0.19
C LEU A 69 1.61 -3.53 -0.16
N ASN A 70 2.50 -3.05 -1.04
CA ASN A 70 3.89 -3.51 -1.11
C ASN A 70 4.90 -2.57 -0.42
N LEU A 71 4.43 -1.39 -0.02
CA LEU A 71 5.16 -0.29 0.58
C LEU A 71 6.21 0.31 -0.36
N ASP A 72 5.89 0.46 -1.65
CA ASP A 72 6.80 1.01 -2.66
C ASP A 72 6.61 2.50 -2.98
N GLY A 73 5.59 3.14 -2.40
CA GLY A 73 5.22 4.53 -2.62
C GLY A 73 4.09 4.69 -3.65
N PHE A 74 3.64 3.63 -4.30
CA PHE A 74 2.55 3.67 -5.25
C PHE A 74 1.35 2.91 -4.70
N ALA A 75 0.17 3.50 -4.88
CA ALA A 75 -1.03 2.91 -4.33
C ALA A 75 -1.60 1.86 -5.28
N GLU A 76 -1.90 0.69 -4.71
CA GLU A 76 -2.99 -0.15 -5.16
C GLU A 76 -4.33 0.54 -4.94
N ILE A 77 -5.30 0.20 -5.80
CA ILE A 77 -6.65 0.74 -5.72
C ILE A 77 -7.58 -0.34 -5.21
N PHE A 78 -8.05 -0.19 -3.97
CA PHE A 78 -9.18 -0.97 -3.46
C PHE A 78 -10.47 -0.25 -3.85
N ALA A 79 -11.39 -0.96 -4.49
CA ALA A 79 -12.67 -0.41 -4.90
C ALA A 79 -13.80 -1.37 -4.55
N TYR A 80 -14.93 -0.81 -4.14
CA TYR A 80 -16.17 -1.56 -4.02
C TYR A 80 -17.21 -1.00 -4.98
N ARG A 81 -17.80 -1.90 -5.76
CA ARG A 81 -18.97 -1.59 -6.57
C ARG A 81 -20.21 -2.22 -5.97
N HIS A 82 -21.19 -1.39 -5.61
CA HIS A 82 -22.48 -1.87 -5.15
C HIS A 82 -23.39 -2.31 -6.31
N ALA A 83 -24.17 -3.37 -6.12
CA ALA A 83 -25.31 -3.74 -6.98
C ALA A 83 -26.33 -4.56 -6.17
N PRO A 84 -27.65 -4.40 -6.38
CA PRO A 84 -28.68 -5.13 -5.63
C PRO A 84 -28.55 -6.67 -5.69
N ASP A 85 -28.15 -7.21 -6.84
CA ASP A 85 -27.96 -8.66 -7.06
C ASP A 85 -26.49 -9.00 -7.16
N CYS A 86 -25.70 -8.58 -6.16
CA CYS A 86 -24.26 -8.64 -6.34
C CYS A 86 -23.72 -10.07 -6.39
N ASP A 87 -23.15 -10.44 -7.53
CA ASP A 87 -22.66 -11.79 -7.85
C ASP A 87 -21.14 -11.95 -7.71
N GLY A 88 -20.42 -10.86 -7.41
CA GLY A 88 -18.96 -10.86 -7.35
C GLY A 88 -18.30 -10.82 -8.72
N ILE A 89 -19.04 -10.87 -9.84
CA ILE A 89 -18.45 -10.81 -11.19
C ILE A 89 -18.37 -9.36 -11.65
N ARG A 90 -19.50 -8.64 -11.56
CA ARG A 90 -19.60 -7.23 -11.99
C ARG A 90 -19.57 -6.26 -10.83
N CYS A 91 -19.75 -6.71 -9.61
CA CYS A 91 -19.84 -5.89 -8.41
C CYS A 91 -19.09 -6.59 -7.27
N GLY A 92 -19.02 -5.95 -6.12
CA GLY A 92 -18.28 -6.44 -4.96
C GLY A 92 -16.95 -5.72 -4.81
N ASN A 93 -16.04 -6.33 -4.05
CA ASN A 93 -14.71 -5.79 -3.80
C ASN A 93 -13.77 -6.11 -4.97
N PHE A 94 -12.95 -5.15 -5.32
CA PHE A 94 -11.89 -5.24 -6.32
C PHE A 94 -10.62 -4.64 -5.73
N VAL A 95 -9.49 -5.25 -6.02
CA VAL A 95 -8.16 -4.69 -5.72
C VAL A 95 -7.40 -4.68 -7.02
N PHE A 96 -6.90 -3.52 -7.41
CA PHE A 96 -6.08 -3.34 -8.60
C PHE A 96 -4.64 -3.09 -8.18
N VAL A 97 -3.74 -3.93 -8.67
CA VAL A 97 -2.30 -3.88 -8.41
C VAL A 97 -1.56 -3.56 -9.69
N LEU A 98 -0.69 -2.56 -9.68
CA LEU A 98 0.18 -2.31 -10.81
C LEU A 98 1.32 -3.34 -10.78
N GLU A 99 1.35 -4.22 -11.77
CA GLU A 99 2.45 -5.16 -11.97
C GLU A 99 2.99 -5.02 -13.40
N GLY A 100 4.29 -4.75 -13.53
CA GLY A 100 4.91 -4.47 -14.82
C GLY A 100 4.27 -3.25 -15.50
N ASP A 101 3.60 -3.48 -16.62
CA ASP A 101 3.03 -2.46 -17.50
C ASP A 101 1.49 -2.28 -17.36
N SER A 102 0.83 -2.96 -16.42
CA SER A 102 -0.63 -2.87 -16.28
C SER A 102 -1.17 -3.04 -14.87
N TYR A 103 -2.34 -2.45 -14.61
CA TYR A 103 -3.14 -2.74 -13.44
C TYR A 103 -3.85 -4.08 -13.61
N HIS A 104 -3.61 -4.99 -12.68
CA HIS A 104 -4.27 -6.28 -12.60
C HIS A 104 -5.25 -6.30 -11.44
N GLU A 105 -6.46 -6.78 -11.71
CA GLU A 105 -7.41 -7.04 -10.63
C GLU A 105 -7.13 -8.41 -10.01
N VAL A 106 -6.91 -8.43 -8.69
CA VAL A 106 -6.29 -9.58 -8.01
C VAL A 106 -7.23 -10.41 -7.11
N LEU A 107 -8.50 -10.00 -6.95
CA LEU A 107 -9.45 -10.76 -6.13
C LEU A 107 -10.30 -11.75 -6.95
N GLY A 108 -10.40 -11.57 -8.27
CA GLY A 108 -11.29 -12.36 -9.12
C GLY A 108 -11.03 -13.86 -9.15
N ASP A 109 -9.79 -14.27 -8.91
CA ASP A 109 -9.40 -15.68 -8.91
C ASP A 109 -9.55 -16.35 -7.53
N ILE A 110 -9.98 -15.59 -6.51
CA ILE A 110 -10.06 -16.05 -5.12
C ILE A 110 -11.53 -16.25 -4.75
N PRO A 111 -12.00 -17.50 -4.59
CA PRO A 111 -13.39 -17.79 -4.30
C PRO A 111 -13.92 -17.03 -3.08
N GLY A 112 -14.99 -16.25 -3.26
CA GLY A 112 -15.65 -15.51 -2.19
C GLY A 112 -15.02 -14.17 -1.80
N ALA A 113 -13.79 -13.86 -2.23
CA ALA A 113 -13.10 -12.63 -1.84
C ALA A 113 -13.87 -11.35 -2.24
N ARG A 114 -14.42 -11.33 -3.46
CA ARG A 114 -15.20 -10.19 -3.97
C ARG A 114 -16.54 -9.98 -3.24
N LEU A 115 -17.05 -11.00 -2.56
CA LEU A 115 -18.33 -10.94 -1.84
C LEU A 115 -18.15 -10.79 -0.33
N ALA A 116 -16.92 -10.67 0.16
CA ALA A 116 -16.68 -10.43 1.58
C ALA A 116 -17.38 -9.14 2.04
N PRO A 117 -18.08 -9.16 3.19
CA PRO A 117 -18.65 -7.95 3.76
C PRO A 117 -17.56 -6.91 4.03
N GLN A 118 -17.82 -5.66 3.69
CA GLN A 118 -16.84 -4.58 3.79
C GLN A 118 -16.36 -4.37 5.22
N ASP A 119 -17.25 -4.45 6.21
CA ASP A 119 -16.91 -4.35 7.64
C ASP A 119 -16.02 -5.51 8.14
N LYS A 120 -15.72 -6.49 7.28
CA LYS A 120 -14.86 -7.64 7.55
C LYS A 120 -13.57 -7.63 6.74
N ILE A 121 -13.28 -6.56 6.00
CA ILE A 121 -12.04 -6.43 5.25
C ILE A 121 -11.05 -5.58 6.05
N ALA A 122 -9.82 -6.07 6.19
CA ALA A 122 -8.76 -5.35 6.89
C ALA A 122 -7.39 -5.68 6.30
N LEU A 123 -6.43 -4.77 6.45
CA LEU A 123 -5.03 -5.09 6.20
C LEU A 123 -4.50 -5.97 7.34
N GLY A 124 -3.75 -7.00 6.96
CA GLY A 124 -3.06 -7.89 7.87
C GLY A 124 -1.85 -7.22 8.51
N ALA A 125 -1.39 -7.81 9.61
CA ALA A 125 -0.20 -7.32 10.32
C ALA A 125 1.12 -7.72 9.65
N PHE A 126 1.10 -8.68 8.72
CA PHE A 126 2.29 -9.29 8.16
C PHE A 126 2.40 -9.03 6.67
N LYS A 127 3.64 -9.06 6.17
CA LYS A 127 3.94 -9.14 4.74
C LYS A 127 4.35 -10.56 4.37
N ARG A 128 4.08 -10.94 3.13
CA ARG A 128 4.59 -12.13 2.48
C ARG A 128 5.09 -11.75 1.10
N ASN A 129 6.34 -12.10 0.78
CA ASN A 129 6.94 -11.81 -0.52
C ASN A 129 6.82 -10.33 -0.94
N GLY A 130 6.99 -9.41 0.01
CA GLY A 130 6.97 -7.97 -0.26
C GLY A 130 5.60 -7.30 -0.20
N PHE A 131 4.49 -8.04 -0.08
CA PHE A 131 3.14 -7.48 -0.01
C PHE A 131 2.45 -7.80 1.32
N LEU A 132 1.62 -6.88 1.82
CA LEU A 132 0.79 -7.05 3.00
C LEU A 132 -0.27 -8.13 2.78
N ASP A 133 -0.45 -8.97 3.80
CA ASP A 133 -1.60 -9.87 3.91
C ASP A 133 -2.88 -9.03 3.99
N MET A 134 -4.00 -9.54 3.48
CA MET A 134 -5.32 -8.93 3.63
C MET A 134 -6.27 -9.93 4.27
N GLN A 135 -7.03 -9.48 5.26
CA GLN A 135 -8.09 -10.27 5.89
C GLN A 135 -9.42 -9.95 5.21
N PHE A 136 -10.13 -10.99 4.78
CA PHE A 136 -11.46 -10.94 4.19
C PHE A 136 -12.36 -11.90 4.99
N ASP A 137 -13.03 -11.38 6.03
CA ASP A 137 -13.80 -12.18 7.00
C ASP A 137 -12.97 -13.28 7.66
N GLN A 138 -13.16 -14.55 7.30
CA GLN A 138 -12.37 -15.68 7.82
C GLN A 138 -11.20 -16.06 6.92
N MET A 139 -11.10 -15.48 5.72
CA MET A 139 -10.07 -15.76 4.73
C MET A 139 -8.90 -14.79 4.91
N THR A 140 -7.68 -15.30 4.98
CA THR A 140 -6.47 -14.49 4.81
C THR A 140 -5.98 -14.65 3.39
N ILE A 141 -5.81 -13.55 2.68
CA ILE A 141 -5.31 -13.49 1.31
C ILE A 141 -3.90 -12.92 1.36
N SER A 142 -2.95 -13.60 0.73
CA SER A 142 -1.53 -13.31 0.85
C SER A 142 -0.84 -13.45 -0.50
N TRP A 143 0.28 -12.73 -0.71
CA TRP A 143 1.02 -12.77 -1.97
C TRP A 143 1.93 -14.00 -2.07
N ASP A 144 1.69 -14.87 -3.04
CA ASP A 144 2.45 -16.11 -3.25
C ASP A 144 3.83 -15.89 -3.92
N GLY A 145 4.14 -14.64 -4.27
CA GLY A 145 5.32 -14.23 -5.04
C GLY A 145 5.01 -13.88 -6.49
N LYS A 146 3.78 -14.14 -6.94
CA LYS A 146 3.26 -13.81 -8.28
C LYS A 146 1.89 -13.17 -8.24
N ARG A 147 1.04 -13.53 -7.27
CA ARG A 147 -0.31 -12.99 -7.12
C ARG A 147 -0.83 -13.18 -5.71
N TYR A 148 -1.95 -12.54 -5.41
CA TYR A 148 -2.72 -12.85 -4.22
C TYR A 148 -3.44 -14.20 -4.35
N ALA A 149 -3.43 -14.98 -3.26
CA ALA A 149 -4.13 -16.24 -3.13
C ALA A 149 -4.56 -16.48 -1.67
N ASP A 150 -5.50 -17.39 -1.45
CA ASP A 150 -5.88 -17.83 -0.11
C ASP A 150 -4.67 -18.44 0.61
N ALA A 151 -4.27 -17.85 1.73
CA ALA A 151 -3.09 -18.24 2.50
C ALA A 151 -3.19 -19.68 3.04
N SER A 152 -4.39 -20.22 3.21
CA SER A 152 -4.60 -21.62 3.61
C SER A 152 -4.12 -22.63 2.57
N SER A 153 -3.94 -22.20 1.31
CA SER A 153 -3.40 -23.03 0.23
C SER A 153 -1.88 -23.14 0.25
N PHE A 154 -1.20 -22.33 1.06
CA PHE A 154 0.25 -22.27 1.06
C PHE A 154 0.88 -23.41 1.84
N PRO A 155 1.99 -23.98 1.33
CA PRO A 155 2.70 -25.02 2.06
C PRO A 155 3.27 -24.43 3.35
N ALA A 156 2.92 -25.03 4.49
CA ALA A 156 3.64 -24.81 5.73
C ALA A 156 4.99 -25.55 5.64
N SER A 157 6.08 -24.85 5.94
CA SER A 157 7.39 -25.48 6.11
C SER A 157 7.55 -26.01 7.54
N SER A 158 8.30 -27.10 7.68
CA SER A 158 8.72 -27.61 8.98
C SER A 158 10.18 -27.23 9.18
N LEU A 159 10.40 -26.05 9.75
CA LEU A 159 11.74 -25.55 10.09
C LEU A 159 12.12 -26.01 11.51
N ASP A 160 13.40 -26.36 11.70
CA ASP A 160 14.00 -26.48 13.03
C ASP A 160 14.43 -25.10 13.53
N GLY A 161 13.72 -24.61 14.54
CA GLY A 161 13.90 -23.27 15.11
C GLY A 161 14.79 -23.20 16.34
N GLY A 162 15.33 -24.31 16.85
CA GLY A 162 16.02 -24.31 18.15
C GLY A 162 17.20 -23.34 18.20
N ALA A 163 18.02 -23.35 17.14
CA ALA A 163 19.16 -22.44 17.00
C ALA A 163 18.70 -20.98 16.83
N PHE A 164 17.69 -20.74 15.99
CA PHE A 164 17.12 -19.42 15.76
C PHE A 164 16.57 -18.79 17.05
N LEU A 165 15.71 -19.51 17.77
CA LEU A 165 15.07 -19.01 19.00
C LEU A 165 16.13 -18.62 20.04
N THR A 166 17.16 -19.45 20.20
CA THR A 166 18.30 -19.16 21.09
C THR A 166 19.05 -17.89 20.66
N ALA A 167 19.37 -17.77 19.37
CA ALA A 167 20.11 -16.62 18.84
C ALA A 167 19.30 -15.33 18.89
N CYS A 168 18.01 -15.38 18.55
CA CYS A 168 17.08 -14.25 18.60
C CYS A 168 16.89 -13.74 20.03
N GLN A 169 16.74 -14.64 21.00
CA GLN A 169 16.64 -14.24 22.40
C GLN A 169 17.93 -13.54 22.85
N LYS A 170 19.09 -14.14 22.56
CA LYS A 170 20.39 -13.57 22.91
C LYS A 170 20.64 -12.20 22.27
N SER A 171 20.24 -11.99 21.01
CA SER A 171 20.44 -10.72 20.31
C SER A 171 19.56 -9.59 20.83
N LYS A 172 18.44 -9.92 21.49
CA LYS A 172 17.46 -8.97 22.02
C LYS A 172 17.49 -8.81 23.54
N SER A 173 18.15 -9.71 24.26
CA SER A 173 18.24 -9.67 25.72
C SER A 173 19.53 -9.00 26.19
N ASN A 174 19.43 -8.17 27.23
CA ASN A 174 20.59 -7.81 28.05
C ASN A 174 21.14 -9.05 28.79
N GLU A 175 22.37 -9.01 29.32
CA GLU A 175 22.98 -10.15 30.05
C GLU A 175 22.15 -10.63 31.26
N GLN A 176 21.27 -9.78 31.81
CA GLN A 176 20.25 -10.11 32.81
C GLN A 176 18.95 -9.31 32.56
N PRO A 177 18.00 -9.85 31.77
CA PRO A 177 16.73 -9.19 31.54
C PRO A 177 15.80 -9.35 32.76
N ALA A 178 14.92 -8.38 32.98
CA ALA A 178 13.82 -8.55 33.93
C ALA A 178 12.85 -9.66 33.45
N GLU A 179 12.08 -10.29 34.35
CA GLU A 179 11.21 -11.44 34.02
C GLU A 179 10.18 -11.11 32.92
N ASP A 180 9.61 -9.90 32.97
CA ASP A 180 8.68 -9.35 31.98
C ASP A 180 9.35 -9.05 30.64
N GLU A 181 10.62 -8.66 30.65
CA GLU A 181 11.43 -8.48 29.45
C GLU A 181 11.75 -9.82 28.79
N ALA A 182 12.11 -10.84 29.57
CA ALA A 182 12.40 -12.18 29.08
C ALA A 182 11.17 -12.83 28.42
N GLU A 183 9.99 -12.73 29.04
CA GLU A 183 8.74 -13.24 28.47
C GLU A 183 8.39 -12.51 27.16
N ARG A 184 8.55 -11.19 27.13
CA ARG A 184 8.31 -10.37 25.93
C ARG A 184 9.24 -10.75 24.78
N VAL A 185 10.54 -10.88 25.05
CA VAL A 185 11.55 -11.27 24.04
C VAL A 185 11.25 -12.68 23.51
N ASN A 186 10.86 -13.61 24.39
CA ASN A 186 10.47 -14.95 23.99
C ASN A 186 9.25 -14.93 23.04
N ALA A 187 8.20 -14.17 23.38
CA ALA A 187 7.00 -14.05 22.54
C ALA A 187 7.32 -13.44 21.16
N GLU A 188 8.21 -12.44 21.08
CA GLU A 188 8.65 -11.87 19.81
C GLU A 188 9.41 -12.88 18.95
N CYS A 189 10.39 -13.59 19.52
CA CYS A 189 11.17 -14.58 18.80
C CYS A 189 10.31 -15.76 18.33
N GLN A 190 9.36 -16.20 19.17
CA GLN A 190 8.39 -17.22 18.78
C GLN A 190 7.48 -16.74 17.64
N CYS A 191 7.04 -15.47 17.67
CA CYS A 191 6.27 -14.89 16.58
C CYS A 191 7.07 -14.94 15.26
N GLN A 192 8.32 -14.48 15.27
CA GLN A 192 9.17 -14.49 14.07
C GLN A 192 9.36 -15.92 13.53
N PHE A 193 9.67 -16.88 14.40
CA PHE A 193 9.83 -18.27 14.02
C PHE A 193 8.54 -18.86 13.39
N ASN A 194 7.40 -18.66 14.03
CA ASN A 194 6.12 -19.11 13.49
C ASN A 194 5.82 -18.48 12.12
N ARG A 195 6.23 -17.22 11.92
CA ARG A 195 6.08 -16.56 10.63
C ARG A 195 7.05 -17.12 9.58
N PHE A 196 8.29 -17.43 9.93
CA PHE A 196 9.22 -18.11 9.00
C PHE A 196 8.67 -19.46 8.52
N GLN A 197 7.95 -20.19 9.36
CA GLN A 197 7.34 -21.46 8.95
C GLN A 197 6.27 -21.31 7.87
N VAL A 198 5.55 -20.18 7.88
CA VAL A 198 4.49 -19.94 6.91
C VAL A 198 4.96 -19.09 5.74
N THR A 199 6.04 -18.32 5.85
CA THR A 199 6.69 -17.67 4.70
C THR A 199 7.54 -18.69 3.93
N SER A 200 7.97 -18.36 2.71
CA SER A 200 8.73 -19.28 1.85
C SER A 200 10.19 -19.53 2.31
N PHE A 201 10.48 -19.39 3.61
CA PHE A 201 11.81 -19.66 4.17
C PHE A 201 12.13 -21.14 4.08
N THR A 202 13.35 -21.43 3.65
CA THR A 202 13.95 -22.76 3.75
C THR A 202 14.75 -22.89 5.05
N GLN A 203 15.14 -24.12 5.43
CA GLN A 203 16.04 -24.30 6.57
C GLN A 203 17.37 -23.57 6.35
N ALA A 204 17.89 -23.55 5.12
CA ALA A 204 19.13 -22.84 4.81
C ALA A 204 19.00 -21.33 4.99
N ASP A 205 17.84 -20.75 4.66
CA ASP A 205 17.53 -19.34 4.89
C ASP A 205 17.48 -19.02 6.39
N LEU A 206 16.80 -19.88 7.16
CA LEU A 206 16.71 -19.74 8.61
C LEU A 206 18.09 -19.88 9.27
N ASP A 207 18.91 -20.83 8.85
CA ASP A 207 20.26 -21.06 9.37
C ASP A 207 21.19 -19.88 9.03
N MET A 208 21.11 -19.36 7.81
CA MET A 208 21.88 -18.20 7.37
C MET A 208 21.50 -16.93 8.15
N TYR A 209 20.20 -16.67 8.33
CA TYR A 209 19.73 -15.56 9.16
C TYR A 209 20.09 -15.75 10.64
N THR A 210 20.00 -16.98 11.15
CA THR A 210 20.41 -17.29 12.53
C THR A 210 21.89 -16.98 12.75
N ALA A 211 22.75 -17.36 11.79
CA ALA A 211 24.18 -17.09 11.86
C ALA A 211 24.50 -15.58 11.84
N SER A 212 23.71 -14.77 11.13
CA SER A 212 23.92 -13.31 11.06
C SER A 212 23.58 -12.58 12.34
N LEU A 213 22.85 -13.20 13.27
CA LEU A 213 22.60 -12.64 14.61
C LEU A 213 23.84 -12.76 15.52
N GLY A 214 24.89 -13.46 15.09
CA GLY A 214 26.16 -13.58 15.81
C GLY A 214 27.16 -12.46 15.49
N GLU A 215 28.10 -12.22 16.41
CA GLU A 215 29.07 -11.11 16.35
C GLU A 215 30.11 -11.21 15.23
N ASN A 216 30.35 -12.41 14.67
CA ASN A 216 31.43 -12.68 13.71
C ASN A 216 30.91 -13.28 12.39
N PHE A 217 29.75 -12.82 11.91
CA PHE A 217 29.18 -13.29 10.65
C PHE A 217 29.99 -12.77 9.44
N ASP A 218 30.40 -13.69 8.57
CA ASP A 218 31.06 -13.35 7.31
C ASP A 218 30.00 -13.02 6.25
N TYR A 219 29.87 -11.74 5.91
CA TYR A 219 28.82 -11.26 5.03
C TYR A 219 29.04 -11.71 3.58
N PRO A 220 28.04 -12.33 2.93
CA PRO A 220 28.17 -12.75 1.55
C PRO A 220 28.46 -11.58 0.62
N THR A 221 29.39 -11.77 -0.32
CA THR A 221 29.77 -10.75 -1.33
C THR A 221 29.41 -11.20 -2.75
N GLY A 222 29.28 -10.23 -3.67
CA GLY A 222 29.01 -10.49 -5.09
C GLY A 222 27.61 -11.06 -5.33
N GLY A 223 27.46 -12.07 -6.19
CA GLY A 223 26.14 -12.65 -6.50
C GLY A 223 25.37 -13.21 -5.28
N LYS A 224 26.08 -13.57 -4.20
CA LYS A 224 25.47 -14.02 -2.94
C LYS A 224 24.98 -12.85 -2.07
N GLU A 225 25.50 -11.65 -2.28
CA GLU A 225 25.08 -10.43 -1.60
C GLU A 225 23.63 -10.08 -1.93
N ILE A 226 23.22 -10.20 -3.19
CA ILE A 226 21.84 -9.94 -3.62
C ILE A 226 20.85 -10.89 -2.93
N ALA A 227 21.16 -12.19 -2.90
CA ALA A 227 20.35 -13.18 -2.22
C ALA A 227 20.28 -12.94 -0.70
N TRP A 228 21.42 -12.52 -0.11
CA TRP A 228 21.50 -12.14 1.29
C TRP A 228 20.64 -10.91 1.62
N GLN A 229 20.68 -9.86 0.80
CA GLN A 229 19.85 -8.67 0.98
C GLN A 229 18.34 -8.99 0.87
N ALA A 230 17.96 -9.85 -0.07
CA ALA A 230 16.57 -10.31 -0.19
C ALA A 230 16.12 -11.11 1.06
N LEU A 231 17.00 -11.99 1.58
CA LEU A 231 16.73 -12.71 2.82
C LEU A 231 16.55 -11.75 4.00
N LEU A 232 17.47 -10.80 4.17
CA LEU A 232 17.40 -9.80 5.23
C LEU A 232 16.10 -9.01 5.18
N LYS A 233 15.73 -8.49 4.01
CA LYS A 233 14.48 -7.75 3.82
C LYS A 233 13.26 -8.58 4.24
N ASN A 234 13.21 -9.85 3.86
CA ASN A 234 12.11 -10.73 4.27
C ASN A 234 12.10 -10.99 5.79
N ALA A 235 13.26 -11.11 6.42
CA ALA A 235 13.37 -11.29 7.86
C ALA A 235 12.99 -10.01 8.64
N GLU A 236 13.37 -8.85 8.13
CA GLU A 236 12.96 -7.53 8.63
C GLU A 236 11.45 -7.33 8.53
N ASP A 237 10.84 -7.71 7.40
CA ASP A 237 9.38 -7.68 7.21
C ASP A 237 8.67 -8.57 8.23
N VAL A 238 9.20 -9.78 8.51
CA VAL A 238 8.68 -10.67 9.55
C VAL A 238 8.80 -10.05 10.95
N GLY A 239 9.97 -9.49 11.27
CA GLY A 239 10.21 -8.83 12.55
C GLY A 239 9.29 -7.63 12.78
N THR A 240 9.15 -6.79 11.75
CA THR A 240 8.24 -5.63 11.74
C THR A 240 6.80 -6.09 11.91
N GLY A 241 6.36 -7.11 11.16
CA GLY A 241 5.01 -7.64 11.28
C GLY A 241 4.68 -8.17 12.67
N CYS A 242 5.64 -8.81 13.36
CA CYS A 242 5.47 -9.22 14.76
C CYS A 242 5.31 -8.02 15.72
N ASN A 243 6.03 -6.93 15.48
CA ASN A 243 5.85 -5.69 16.25
C ASN A 243 4.49 -5.05 15.97
N VAL A 244 4.00 -5.08 14.73
CA VAL A 244 2.66 -4.60 14.36
C VAL A 244 1.58 -5.46 15.01
N ALA A 245 1.69 -6.78 14.92
CA ALA A 245 0.73 -7.73 15.50
C ALA A 245 0.63 -7.61 17.04
N SER A 246 1.73 -7.25 17.70
CA SER A 246 1.75 -7.00 19.15
C SER A 246 1.37 -5.57 19.54
N GLY A 247 1.07 -4.69 18.58
CA GLY A 247 0.70 -3.30 18.81
C GLY A 247 1.86 -2.38 19.22
N LYS A 248 3.12 -2.84 19.06
CA LYS A 248 4.33 -2.05 19.36
C LYS A 248 4.64 -1.04 18.27
N SER A 249 4.32 -1.37 17.03
CA SER A 249 4.53 -0.51 15.87
C SER A 249 3.34 -0.53 14.93
N GLN A 250 3.41 0.29 13.90
CA GLN A 250 2.58 0.20 12.71
C GLN A 250 3.53 0.00 11.52
N TRP A 251 3.00 -0.49 10.40
CA TRP A 251 3.78 -0.42 9.16
C TRP A 251 4.08 1.05 8.87
N PRO A 252 5.35 1.39 8.57
CA PRO A 252 5.64 2.72 8.08
C PRO A 252 4.79 2.94 6.83
N PRO A 253 4.19 4.13 6.67
CA PRO A 253 3.63 4.51 5.39
C PRO A 253 4.72 4.43 4.33
N ALA A 254 4.33 4.05 3.13
CA ALA A 254 5.22 4.12 1.99
C ALA A 254 5.36 5.60 1.61
N TYR A 255 6.52 6.17 1.90
CA TYR A 255 6.74 7.60 1.73
C TYR A 255 7.59 7.87 0.49
N PHE A 256 6.98 8.53 -0.49
CA PHE A 256 7.69 9.49 -1.30
C PHE A 256 7.88 10.78 -0.48
N ASN A 257 8.90 11.56 -0.82
CA ASN A 257 9.12 12.84 -0.15
C ASN A 257 7.95 13.77 -0.48
N HIS A 258 7.06 13.93 0.49
CA HIS A 258 5.98 14.90 0.42
C HIS A 258 6.49 16.30 0.75
N GLY A 259 5.86 17.29 0.15
CA GLY A 259 5.96 18.67 0.63
C GLY A 259 5.31 18.84 2.01
N ASP A 260 5.61 19.98 2.64
CA ASP A 260 5.19 20.32 4.00
C ASP A 260 4.04 21.32 4.06
N GLN A 261 3.45 21.65 2.91
CA GLN A 261 2.39 22.65 2.83
C GLN A 261 1.06 22.11 3.38
N PRO A 262 0.27 22.95 4.07
CA PRO A 262 -1.09 22.60 4.47
C PRO A 262 -1.93 22.25 3.25
N GLN A 263 -2.55 21.07 3.27
CA GLN A 263 -3.44 20.65 2.19
C GLN A 263 -4.82 21.27 2.33
N GLN A 264 -5.42 21.59 1.19
CA GLN A 264 -6.85 21.85 1.07
C GLN A 264 -7.54 20.72 0.31
N LYS A 265 -8.86 20.62 0.46
CA LYS A 265 -9.66 19.68 -0.31
C LYS A 265 -9.72 20.13 -1.76
N LEU A 266 -9.31 19.27 -2.68
CA LEU A 266 -9.30 19.57 -4.12
C LEU A 266 -10.22 18.65 -4.90
N ASN A 267 -10.65 19.12 -6.07
CA ASN A 267 -11.25 18.31 -7.11
C ASN A 267 -10.17 17.93 -8.13
N PHE A 268 -9.92 16.62 -8.26
CA PHE A 268 -8.87 16.07 -9.11
C PHE A 268 -9.36 15.61 -10.49
N ASP A 269 -10.65 15.67 -10.78
CA ASP A 269 -11.24 15.06 -11.98
C ASP A 269 -10.59 15.56 -13.27
N HIS A 270 -10.55 16.87 -13.46
CA HIS A 270 -10.00 17.49 -14.67
C HIS A 270 -8.50 17.26 -14.83
N PHE A 271 -7.76 17.25 -13.72
CA PHE A 271 -6.34 16.96 -13.74
C PHE A 271 -6.07 15.50 -14.12
N LEU A 272 -6.76 14.55 -13.49
CA LEU A 272 -6.61 13.12 -13.76
C LEU A 272 -7.09 12.72 -15.16
N ASP A 273 -8.03 13.48 -15.74
CA ASP A 273 -8.43 13.30 -17.15
C ASP A 273 -7.37 13.81 -18.14
N ALA A 274 -6.68 14.91 -17.80
CA ALA A 274 -5.68 15.53 -18.68
C ALA A 274 -4.29 14.86 -18.58
N CYS A 275 -3.90 14.46 -17.36
CA CYS A 275 -2.55 14.02 -17.06
C CYS A 275 -2.01 12.88 -17.93
N PRO A 276 -2.73 11.77 -18.18
CA PRO A 276 -2.18 10.66 -18.97
C PRO A 276 -1.80 11.01 -20.42
N ALA A 277 -2.29 12.14 -20.95
CA ALA A 277 -2.03 12.59 -22.31
C ALA A 277 -0.74 13.42 -22.46
N GLN A 278 -0.02 13.71 -21.36
CA GLN A 278 1.11 14.63 -21.37
C GLN A 278 2.37 14.09 -22.03
N ASP A 279 3.01 14.92 -22.86
CA ASP A 279 4.20 14.55 -23.64
C ASP A 279 5.35 14.03 -22.76
N PHE A 280 5.64 14.67 -21.62
CA PHE A 280 6.71 14.19 -20.73
C PHE A 280 6.41 12.81 -20.13
N ILE A 281 5.13 12.48 -19.93
CA ILE A 281 4.68 11.17 -19.47
C ILE A 281 4.84 10.16 -20.60
N LEU A 282 4.35 10.50 -21.79
CA LEU A 282 4.38 9.63 -22.97
C LEU A 282 5.81 9.32 -23.46
N THR A 283 6.76 10.22 -23.23
CA THR A 283 8.15 10.09 -23.70
C THR A 283 9.10 9.51 -22.66
N ASN A 284 8.67 9.34 -21.41
CA ASN A 284 9.51 8.74 -20.37
C ASN A 284 9.50 7.20 -20.47
N HIS A 285 10.68 6.61 -20.65
CA HIS A 285 10.88 5.16 -20.73
C HIS A 285 10.33 4.37 -19.52
N LYS A 286 10.13 5.01 -18.36
CA LYS A 286 9.50 4.37 -17.22
C LYS A 286 7.98 4.28 -17.32
N ILE A 287 7.29 4.93 -18.25
CA ILE A 287 5.82 5.12 -18.20
C ILE A 287 5.08 4.61 -19.45
N GLU A 288 5.74 3.83 -20.30
CA GLU A 288 5.33 3.45 -21.68
C GLU A 288 3.99 2.70 -21.84
N SER A 289 3.09 2.73 -20.86
CA SER A 289 1.74 2.14 -20.86
C SER A 289 0.71 3.08 -20.21
N PRO A 290 -0.56 3.07 -20.64
CA PRO A 290 -1.62 3.86 -20.02
C PRO A 290 -1.79 3.67 -18.50
N ASP A 291 -1.64 2.45 -18.00
CA ASP A 291 -1.82 2.16 -16.58
C ASP A 291 -0.68 2.72 -15.73
N ARG A 292 0.57 2.61 -16.19
CA ARG A 292 1.71 3.28 -15.54
C ARG A 292 1.56 4.81 -15.57
N ALA A 293 1.02 5.37 -16.66
CA ALA A 293 0.70 6.80 -16.72
C ALA A 293 -0.34 7.17 -15.65
N LEU A 294 -1.41 6.37 -15.52
CA LEU A 294 -2.42 6.55 -14.49
C LEU A 294 -1.83 6.47 -13.08
N THR A 295 -0.91 5.52 -12.81
CA THR A 295 -0.21 5.42 -11.52
C THR A 295 0.62 6.67 -11.22
N LEU A 296 1.37 7.18 -12.21
CA LEU A 296 2.13 8.42 -12.03
C LEU A 296 1.19 9.60 -11.77
N CYS A 297 0.12 9.72 -12.54
CA CYS A 297 -0.88 10.79 -12.36
C CYS A 297 -1.53 10.72 -10.98
N GLY A 298 -1.82 9.53 -10.46
CA GLY A 298 -2.27 9.35 -9.08
C GLY A 298 -1.23 9.73 -8.03
N CYS A 299 0.07 9.54 -8.30
CA CYS A 299 1.15 10.07 -7.46
C CYS A 299 1.19 11.60 -7.49
N LEU A 300 1.20 12.20 -8.69
CA LEU A 300 1.21 13.66 -8.86
C LEU A 300 0.02 14.31 -8.17
N ALA A 301 -1.19 13.78 -8.36
CA ALA A 301 -2.40 14.29 -7.72
C ALA A 301 -2.31 14.28 -6.18
N ARG A 302 -1.61 13.30 -5.59
CA ARG A 302 -1.37 13.23 -4.15
C ARG A 302 -0.27 14.18 -3.69
N GLU A 303 0.74 14.39 -4.52
CA GLU A 303 1.94 15.15 -4.17
C GLU A 303 1.74 16.66 -4.32
N MET A 304 1.09 17.12 -5.39
CA MET A 304 0.88 18.54 -5.68
C MET A 304 0.25 19.35 -4.51
N PRO A 305 -0.80 18.87 -3.81
CA PRO A 305 -1.37 19.59 -2.67
C PRO A 305 -0.35 19.80 -1.53
N THR A 306 0.60 18.87 -1.38
CA THR A 306 1.66 18.96 -0.35
C THR A 306 2.73 19.99 -0.70
N GLN A 307 2.83 20.35 -1.98
CA GLN A 307 3.70 21.42 -2.49
C GLN A 307 3.02 22.80 -2.49
N GLY A 308 1.77 22.89 -2.04
CA GLY A 308 1.03 24.15 -1.93
C GLY A 308 0.16 24.47 -3.14
N ILE A 309 0.01 23.55 -4.09
CA ILE A 309 -0.88 23.75 -5.25
C ILE A 309 -2.33 23.87 -4.79
N SER A 310 -2.97 24.96 -5.20
CA SER A 310 -4.37 25.25 -4.91
C SER A 310 -5.31 24.61 -5.95
N GLN A 311 -6.64 24.76 -5.80
CA GLN A 311 -7.58 24.35 -6.85
C GLN A 311 -7.34 25.14 -8.14
N GLU A 312 -7.14 26.45 -8.04
CA GLU A 312 -6.84 27.30 -9.20
C GLU A 312 -5.55 26.83 -9.88
N GLY A 313 -4.52 26.49 -9.11
CA GLY A 313 -3.26 25.97 -9.66
C GLY A 313 -3.43 24.59 -10.30
N LEU A 314 -4.22 23.70 -9.71
CA LEU A 314 -4.54 22.39 -10.27
C LEU A 314 -5.34 22.50 -11.58
N ASP A 315 -6.28 23.45 -11.65
CA ASP A 315 -7.08 23.72 -12.85
C ASP A 315 -6.22 24.32 -13.98
N LEU A 316 -5.24 25.17 -13.63
CA LEU A 316 -4.24 25.68 -14.59
C LEU A 316 -3.36 24.56 -15.11
N LEU A 317 -2.85 23.69 -14.24
CA LEU A 317 -2.08 22.51 -14.65
C LEU A 317 -2.91 21.58 -15.55
N ALA A 318 -4.21 21.41 -15.28
CA ALA A 318 -5.08 20.62 -16.15
C ALA A 318 -5.26 21.25 -17.54
N GLN A 319 -5.36 22.59 -17.64
CA GLN A 319 -5.41 23.31 -18.93
C GLN A 319 -4.09 23.19 -19.68
N TYR A 320 -2.98 23.41 -18.97
CA TYR A 320 -1.64 23.21 -19.51
C TYR A 320 -1.46 21.79 -20.04
N TYR A 321 -1.97 20.81 -19.30
CA TYR A 321 -1.90 19.41 -19.69
C TYR A 321 -2.78 19.04 -20.89
N ARG A 322 -3.69 19.92 -21.31
CA ARG A 322 -4.48 19.79 -22.54
C ARG A 322 -3.93 20.66 -23.68
N ASP A 323 -2.74 21.24 -23.50
CA ASP A 323 -2.12 22.19 -24.42
C ASP A 323 -3.01 23.43 -24.70
N GLU A 324 -3.87 23.79 -23.73
CA GLU A 324 -4.79 24.94 -23.84
C GLU A 324 -4.09 26.27 -23.52
N ILE A 325 -3.03 26.21 -22.71
CA ILE A 325 -2.21 27.35 -22.26
C ILE A 325 -0.72 26.98 -22.31
N SER A 326 0.15 27.97 -22.44
CA SER A 326 1.62 27.77 -22.45
C SER A 326 2.27 27.97 -21.08
N ASP A 327 3.55 27.60 -20.94
CA ASP A 327 4.35 27.90 -19.74
C ASP A 327 4.26 29.39 -19.36
N ALA A 328 4.36 30.28 -20.34
CA ALA A 328 4.30 31.73 -20.13
C ALA A 328 2.93 32.19 -19.62
N ASP A 329 1.85 31.50 -19.99
CA ASP A 329 0.50 31.80 -19.52
C ASP A 329 0.29 31.34 -18.07
N ILE A 330 0.92 30.22 -17.67
CA ILE A 330 0.96 29.80 -16.26
C ILE A 330 1.77 30.80 -15.45
N GLU A 331 3.01 31.09 -15.86
CA GLU A 331 3.92 31.98 -15.13
C GLU A 331 3.33 33.39 -14.93
N ALA A 332 2.56 33.87 -15.91
CA ALA A 332 1.86 35.15 -15.82
C ALA A 332 0.73 35.17 -14.77
N GLN A 333 0.14 34.01 -14.46
CA GLN A 333 -0.94 33.87 -13.48
C GLN A 333 -0.40 33.50 -12.10
N ASP A 334 0.54 32.56 -12.04
CA ASP A 334 1.24 32.13 -10.85
C ASP A 334 2.60 31.52 -11.23
N ALA A 335 3.66 32.26 -10.91
CA ALA A 335 5.03 31.92 -11.26
C ALA A 335 5.58 30.67 -10.55
N ASP A 336 4.95 30.25 -9.45
CA ASP A 336 5.46 29.14 -8.63
C ASP A 336 4.85 27.78 -9.01
N ILE A 337 3.74 27.74 -9.77
CA ILE A 337 3.03 26.50 -10.13
C ILE A 337 3.94 25.47 -10.81
N LEU A 338 4.67 25.88 -11.85
CA LEU A 338 5.55 24.97 -12.59
C LEU A 338 6.70 24.45 -11.70
N ALA A 339 7.23 25.30 -10.82
CA ALA A 339 8.26 24.88 -9.87
C ALA A 339 7.74 23.87 -8.82
N PHE A 340 6.49 24.02 -8.37
CA PHE A 340 5.85 23.04 -7.48
C PHE A 340 5.53 21.73 -8.21
N HIS A 341 5.07 21.82 -9.46
CA HIS A 341 4.83 20.67 -10.33
C HIS A 341 6.12 19.90 -10.62
N ASP A 342 7.24 20.56 -10.89
CA ASP A 342 8.54 19.94 -11.12
C ASP A 342 9.02 19.16 -9.89
N LYS A 343 8.89 19.75 -8.69
CA LYS A 343 9.22 19.07 -7.43
C LYS A 343 8.37 17.82 -7.21
N ALA A 344 7.06 17.93 -7.45
CA ALA A 344 6.15 16.79 -7.36
C ALA A 344 6.51 15.68 -8.36
N SER A 345 6.86 16.08 -9.59
CA SER A 345 7.29 15.17 -10.64
C SER A 345 8.60 14.46 -10.29
N GLU A 346 9.59 15.18 -9.75
CA GLU A 346 10.84 14.59 -9.29
C GLU A 346 10.61 13.58 -8.15
N ALA A 347 9.78 13.94 -7.15
CA ALA A 347 9.44 13.05 -6.04
C ALA A 347 8.80 11.75 -6.53
N CYS A 348 7.82 11.83 -7.43
CA CYS A 348 7.17 10.66 -8.00
C CYS A 348 8.08 9.85 -8.94
N LEU A 349 8.81 10.48 -9.86
CA LEU A 349 9.62 9.79 -10.87
C LEU A 349 10.89 9.13 -10.29
N SER A 350 11.46 9.72 -9.25
CA SER A 350 12.65 9.18 -8.58
C SER A 350 12.40 7.81 -7.97
N GLN A 351 11.20 7.60 -7.41
CA GLN A 351 10.78 6.33 -6.82
C GLN A 351 9.99 5.45 -7.78
N PHE A 352 9.55 5.98 -8.93
CA PHE A 352 8.73 5.23 -9.88
C PHE A 352 9.42 3.92 -10.28
N PRO A 353 8.73 2.78 -10.12
CA PRO A 353 9.33 1.46 -10.34
C PRO A 353 9.88 1.36 -11.75
N ALA A 354 11.01 0.67 -11.92
CA ALA A 354 11.48 0.32 -13.25
C ALA A 354 10.52 -0.69 -13.91
N LYS A 355 10.67 -0.88 -15.22
CA LYS A 355 9.96 -1.93 -15.95
C LYS A 355 10.46 -3.32 -15.60
#